data_AF-A0A976IJ98-F1
#
_entry.id   AF-A0A976IJ98-F1
#
_cell.length_a   1.000
_cell.length_b   1.000
_cell.length_c   1.000
_cell.angle_alpha   90.00
_cell.angle_beta   90.00
_cell.angle_gamma   90.00
#
_symmetry.space_group_name_H-M   'P 1'
#
loop_
_entity.id
_entity.type
_entity.pdbx_description
1 polymer ?
#
loop_
_entity_poly.entity_id
_entity_poly.type
_entity_poly.pdbx_seq_one_letter_code
_entity_poly.pdbx_strand_id
1 'polypeptide(L)'
;MDPLDTYMASLKLPSGQNLETVTQEGGLHGARSLTIHKGSSVVVKNRRYRRLKQLLKSTTEDDHYFSDRMMQQRNPALFHFYLGQYLGLHEDTTSAMEREGQQFSSFLLDTCQRKEMEVRRLKEQKMWESFNAVNERQEQKRIEKLYEDDIVEEEEEEDTTLLSVDERRQQLIDIMSLNFLAGNDSCYVSYEAIDADESLDDYDEINRDAEDKYFAEDNVY
;
A
#
# COMPACT_ATOMS: atom_id res chain seq x y z
N MET A 1 -17.00 44.71 29.40
CA MET A 1 -16.00 43.82 30.03
C MET A 1 -16.73 42.54 30.37
N ASP A 2 -16.25 41.41 29.83
CA ASP A 2 -16.84 40.08 30.02
C ASP A 2 -16.64 39.63 31.49
N PRO A 3 -17.69 39.14 32.19
CA PRO A 3 -17.55 38.56 33.52
C PRO A 3 -16.46 37.47 33.62
N LEU A 4 -16.20 36.74 32.53
CA LEU A 4 -15.19 35.69 32.47
C LEU A 4 -13.76 36.24 32.48
N ASP A 5 -13.50 37.35 31.79
CA ASP A 5 -12.20 38.02 31.77
C ASP A 5 -11.81 38.53 33.17
N THR A 6 -12.79 39.00 33.94
CA THR A 6 -12.59 39.51 35.30
C THR A 6 -12.18 38.37 36.25
N TYR A 7 -12.77 37.18 36.07
CA TYR A 7 -12.43 35.98 36.83
C TYR A 7 -11.04 35.45 36.47
N MET A 8 -10.70 35.40 35.17
CA MET A 8 -9.39 34.94 34.70
C MET A 8 -8.24 35.87 35.13
N ALA A 9 -8.48 37.18 35.23
CA ALA A 9 -7.51 38.14 35.76
C ALA A 9 -7.22 37.95 37.25
N SER A 10 -8.17 37.38 38.01
CA SER A 10 -8.04 37.17 39.46
C SER A 10 -7.15 35.97 39.85
N LEU A 11 -6.84 35.08 38.91
CA LEU A 11 -6.10 33.83 39.16
C LEU A 11 -4.56 33.95 39.04
N LYS A 12 -4.00 35.17 38.99
CA LYS A 12 -2.53 35.35 38.97
C LYS A 12 -1.92 35.03 40.34
N LEU A 13 -1.29 33.86 40.43
CA LEU A 13 -0.46 33.42 41.56
C LEU A 13 0.79 34.31 41.72
N PRO A 14 1.32 34.48 42.95
CA PRO A 14 2.32 35.49 43.29
C PRO A 14 3.69 35.18 42.68
N SER A 15 4.21 36.14 41.91
CA SER A 15 5.55 36.16 41.35
C SER A 15 6.54 36.69 42.40
N GLY A 16 7.32 35.81 43.02
CA GLY A 16 8.50 36.16 43.80
C GLY A 16 9.75 36.06 42.92
N GLN A 17 10.38 37.21 42.64
CA GLN A 17 11.57 37.38 41.82
C GLN A 17 12.84 36.84 42.51
N ASN A 18 13.74 36.21 41.75
CA ASN A 18 15.07 36.78 41.52
C ASN A 18 15.81 36.14 40.34
N LEU A 19 16.62 36.99 39.73
CA LEU A 19 17.32 36.96 38.45
C LEU A 19 18.66 36.23 38.59
N GLU A 20 19.08 35.41 37.62
CA GLU A 20 20.51 35.34 37.22
C GLU A 20 20.73 34.69 35.84
N THR A 21 21.84 35.11 35.26
CA THR A 21 22.34 35.12 33.88
C THR A 21 22.74 33.79 33.24
N VAL A 22 22.63 33.73 31.90
CA VAL A 22 23.53 33.12 30.89
C VAL A 22 24.45 31.97 31.33
N THR A 23 24.28 30.78 30.73
CA THR A 23 25.33 30.05 30.00
C THR A 23 24.75 28.87 29.20
N GLN A 24 25.34 28.68 28.03
CA GLN A 24 25.20 27.55 27.12
C GLN A 24 25.76 26.25 27.77
N GLU A 25 25.28 25.13 27.26
CA GLU A 25 25.81 23.75 27.37
C GLU A 25 25.23 22.81 28.43
N GLY A 26 24.86 21.61 27.93
CA GLY A 26 25.07 20.37 28.67
C GLY A 26 23.83 19.65 29.21
N GLY A 27 23.28 18.74 28.41
CA GLY A 27 23.01 17.39 28.90
C GLY A 27 21.60 17.07 29.43
N LEU A 28 20.91 16.24 28.64
CA LEU A 28 20.16 15.06 29.09
C LEU A 28 18.92 15.27 29.99
N HIS A 29 17.81 15.58 29.35
CA HIS A 29 16.50 14.98 29.65
C HIS A 29 15.86 14.69 28.31
N GLY A 30 15.78 13.46 27.82
CA GLY A 30 15.34 12.25 28.50
C GLY A 30 14.41 11.60 27.49
N ALA A 31 14.77 10.39 27.07
CA ALA A 31 14.11 9.62 26.02
C ALA A 31 12.57 9.78 26.04
N ARG A 32 12.04 10.58 25.10
CA ARG A 32 10.59 10.64 24.90
C ARG A 32 10.21 9.46 24.01
N SER A 33 9.74 8.45 24.72
CA SER A 33 8.70 7.52 24.26
C SER A 33 9.15 6.43 23.28
N LEU A 34 9.75 5.38 23.85
CA LEU A 34 9.77 4.02 23.27
C LEU A 34 8.40 3.33 23.38
N THR A 35 7.32 4.09 23.18
CA THR A 35 5.95 3.56 23.06
C THR A 35 5.26 4.18 21.84
N ILE A 36 5.97 4.23 20.72
CA ILE A 36 5.46 4.65 19.40
C ILE A 36 5.43 3.41 18.50
N HIS A 37 4.65 2.39 18.86
CA HIS A 37 4.65 1.16 18.05
C HIS A 37 3.28 0.81 17.48
N LYS A 38 2.19 1.08 18.21
CA LYS A 38 0.83 0.81 17.69
C LYS A 38 0.20 2.03 17.01
N GLY A 39 0.29 3.21 17.64
CA GLY A 39 -0.21 4.47 17.06
C GLY A 39 0.53 4.87 15.78
N SER A 40 1.85 4.74 15.74
CA SER A 40 2.64 5.01 14.52
C SER A 40 2.35 4.02 13.41
N SER A 41 2.13 2.73 13.71
CA SER A 41 1.77 1.75 12.68
C SER A 41 0.40 2.05 12.06
N VAL A 42 -0.58 2.49 12.86
CA VAL A 42 -1.90 2.92 12.36
C VAL A 42 -1.77 4.18 11.50
N VAL A 43 -1.03 5.19 11.97
CA VAL A 43 -0.78 6.43 11.20
C VAL A 43 -0.09 6.12 9.87
N VAL A 44 0.95 5.28 9.89
CA VAL A 44 1.66 4.83 8.67
C VAL A 44 0.70 4.11 7.71
N LYS A 45 -0.12 3.18 8.19
CA LYS A 45 -1.11 2.48 7.36
C LYS A 45 -2.14 3.45 6.78
N ASN A 46 -2.61 4.42 7.56
CA ASN A 46 -3.56 5.43 7.12
C ASN A 46 -2.95 6.35 6.05
N ARG A 47 -1.71 6.83 6.24
CA ARG A 47 -0.98 7.63 5.26
C ARG A 47 -0.76 6.87 3.96
N ARG A 48 -0.28 5.62 4.03
CA ARG A 48 -0.16 4.74 2.86
C ARG A 48 -1.51 4.52 2.19
N TYR A 49 -2.58 4.28 2.95
CA TYR A 49 -3.91 4.10 2.37
C TYR A 49 -4.43 5.36 1.66
N ARG A 50 -4.21 6.54 2.24
CA ARG A 50 -4.51 7.83 1.60
C ARG A 50 -3.71 8.01 0.32
N ARG A 51 -2.42 7.67 0.32
CA ARG A 51 -1.59 7.69 -0.89
C ARG A 51 -2.09 6.70 -1.95
N LEU A 52 -2.45 5.48 -1.56
CA LEU A 52 -3.01 4.48 -2.45
C LEU A 52 -4.30 4.98 -3.13
N LYS A 53 -5.21 5.58 -2.36
CA LYS A 53 -6.44 6.20 -2.90
C LYS A 53 -6.15 7.28 -3.93
N GLN A 54 -5.15 8.13 -3.68
CA GLN A 54 -4.73 9.14 -4.65
C GLN A 54 -4.23 8.49 -5.94
N LEU A 55 -3.43 7.42 -5.82
CA LEU A 55 -2.93 6.69 -6.97
C LEU A 55 -4.10 6.12 -7.79
N LEU A 56 -5.01 5.37 -7.16
CA LEU A 56 -6.18 4.80 -7.85
C LEU A 56 -7.06 5.84 -8.57
N LYS A 57 -7.13 7.07 -8.07
CA LYS A 57 -7.90 8.16 -8.68
C LYS A 57 -7.18 8.84 -9.86
N SER A 58 -5.85 8.85 -9.87
CA SER A 58 -5.04 9.55 -10.90
C SER A 58 -4.92 8.77 -12.21
N THR A 59 -6.04 8.38 -12.81
CA THR A 59 -6.12 7.58 -14.05
C THR A 59 -5.79 8.34 -15.34
N THR A 60 -5.35 9.59 -15.24
CA THR A 60 -5.25 10.52 -16.38
C THR A 60 -3.91 10.50 -17.12
N GLU A 61 -2.92 9.72 -16.68
CA GLU A 61 -1.58 9.69 -17.26
C GLU A 61 -1.13 8.26 -17.61
N ASP A 62 -0.48 8.10 -18.77
CA ASP A 62 0.01 6.80 -19.28
C ASP A 62 1.07 6.16 -18.36
N ASP A 63 1.79 6.97 -17.58
CA ASP A 63 2.83 6.56 -16.63
C ASP A 63 2.33 6.50 -15.17
N HIS A 64 1.03 6.26 -15.00
CA HIS A 64 0.44 6.08 -13.68
C HIS A 64 0.83 4.74 -13.01
N TYR A 65 0.90 4.69 -11.67
CA TYR A 65 1.34 3.52 -10.89
C TYR A 65 0.59 2.22 -11.19
N PHE A 66 -0.71 2.30 -11.49
CA PHE A 66 -1.58 1.19 -11.88
C PHE A 66 -1.80 1.08 -13.40
N SER A 67 -0.98 1.72 -14.24
CA SER A 67 -1.03 1.50 -15.69
C SER A 67 -0.50 0.10 -16.03
N ASP A 68 -1.02 -0.52 -17.11
CA ASP A 68 -0.63 -1.87 -17.51
C ASP A 68 0.90 -1.98 -17.68
N ARG A 69 1.54 -0.93 -18.24
CA ARG A 69 3.00 -0.85 -18.40
C ARG A 69 3.73 -0.84 -17.05
N MET A 70 3.29 -0.04 -16.09
CA MET A 70 3.92 0.04 -14.77
C MET A 70 3.70 -1.24 -13.96
N MET A 71 2.49 -1.81 -14.01
CA MET A 71 2.19 -3.08 -13.35
C MET A 71 3.06 -4.21 -13.89
N GLN A 72 3.22 -4.29 -15.21
CA GLN A 72 4.10 -5.26 -15.87
C GLN A 72 5.56 -5.08 -15.49
N GLN A 73 6.07 -3.85 -15.44
CA GLN A 73 7.46 -3.57 -15.07
C GLN A 73 7.76 -3.98 -13.62
N ARG A 74 6.81 -3.73 -12.73
CA ARG A 74 7.00 -3.89 -11.28
C ARG A 74 6.86 -5.34 -10.85
N ASN A 75 5.81 -6.02 -11.31
CA ASN A 75 5.53 -7.41 -11.02
C ASN A 75 5.22 -8.19 -12.32
N PRO A 76 6.24 -8.54 -13.13
CA PRO A 76 6.03 -9.19 -14.41
C PRO A 76 5.36 -10.56 -14.31
N ALA A 77 5.65 -11.36 -13.27
CA ALA A 77 4.98 -12.64 -13.07
C ALA A 77 3.49 -12.46 -12.77
N LEU A 78 3.16 -11.55 -11.85
CA LEU A 78 1.79 -11.26 -11.45
C LEU A 78 0.99 -10.69 -12.64
N PHE A 79 1.58 -9.75 -13.38
CA PHE A 79 0.97 -9.20 -14.58
C PHE A 79 0.70 -10.27 -15.64
N HIS A 80 1.65 -11.17 -15.90
CA HIS A 80 1.46 -12.23 -16.87
C HIS A 80 0.31 -13.17 -16.48
N PHE A 81 0.23 -13.55 -15.20
CA PHE A 81 -0.83 -14.42 -14.68
C PHE A 81 -2.22 -13.77 -14.78
N TYR A 82 -2.37 -12.51 -14.37
CA TYR A 82 -3.68 -11.86 -14.39
C TYR A 82 -4.07 -11.30 -15.76
N LEU A 83 -3.13 -10.74 -16.53
CA LEU A 83 -3.44 -10.02 -17.78
C LEU A 83 -2.67 -10.53 -19.00
N GLY A 84 -1.38 -10.78 -18.87
CA GLY A 84 -0.51 -11.05 -20.02
C GLY A 84 -0.91 -12.28 -20.84
N GLN A 85 -1.44 -13.33 -20.21
CA GLN A 85 -1.96 -14.51 -20.92
C GLN A 85 -3.27 -14.26 -21.67
N TYR A 86 -4.02 -13.22 -21.31
CA TYR A 86 -5.35 -12.91 -21.87
C TYR A 86 -5.32 -11.74 -22.86
N LEU A 87 -4.39 -10.79 -22.71
CA LEU A 87 -4.21 -9.67 -23.65
C LEU A 87 -3.81 -10.17 -25.05
N GLY A 88 -2.94 -11.18 -25.13
CA GLY A 88 -2.50 -11.77 -26.39
C GLY A 88 -3.61 -12.45 -27.20
N LEU A 89 -4.76 -12.77 -26.59
CA LEU A 89 -5.91 -13.33 -27.31
C LEU A 89 -6.72 -12.25 -28.05
N HIS A 90 -6.49 -10.97 -27.76
CA HIS A 90 -7.30 -9.86 -28.26
C HIS A 90 -6.54 -8.91 -29.23
N GLU A 91 -5.22 -9.09 -29.40
CA GLU A 91 -4.31 -8.14 -30.08
C GLU A 91 -3.82 -8.53 -31.48
N ASP A 92 -4.41 -9.53 -32.13
CA ASP A 92 -3.90 -10.06 -33.42
C ASP A 92 -4.06 -9.12 -34.63
N THR A 93 -4.62 -7.90 -34.49
CA THR A 93 -4.91 -7.02 -35.63
C THR A 93 -4.23 -5.65 -35.63
N THR A 94 -3.65 -5.18 -34.52
CA THR A 94 -3.16 -3.77 -34.42
C THR A 94 -1.64 -3.64 -34.29
N SER A 95 -0.96 -4.57 -33.60
CA SER A 95 0.50 -4.50 -33.32
C SER A 95 1.42 -4.69 -34.54
N ALA A 96 0.91 -5.32 -35.61
CA ALA A 96 1.69 -5.51 -36.84
C ALA A 96 1.86 -4.20 -37.63
N MET A 97 0.89 -3.28 -37.54
CA MET A 97 0.82 -2.09 -38.40
C MET A 97 1.63 -0.90 -37.86
N GLU A 98 1.90 -0.85 -36.55
CA GLU A 98 2.69 0.22 -35.89
C GLU A 98 4.22 0.03 -36.00
N ARG A 99 4.66 -1.15 -36.47
CA ARG A 99 6.10 -1.49 -36.60
C ARG A 99 6.73 -1.02 -37.91
N GLU A 100 5.93 -0.54 -38.87
CA GLU A 100 6.44 0.05 -40.12
C GLU A 100 6.93 1.48 -39.86
N GLY A 101 8.21 1.63 -39.51
CA GLY A 101 8.86 2.94 -39.34
C GLY A 101 9.77 3.06 -38.12
N GLN A 102 9.78 2.05 -37.25
CA GLN A 102 10.69 2.03 -36.10
C GLN A 102 12.13 1.77 -36.56
N GLN A 103 13.08 2.48 -35.96
CA GLN A 103 14.49 2.24 -36.22
C GLN A 103 14.89 0.85 -35.73
N PHE A 104 15.81 0.19 -36.43
CA PHE A 104 16.32 -1.11 -35.99
C PHE A 104 16.91 -1.06 -34.57
N SER A 105 17.48 0.07 -34.16
CA SER A 105 17.95 0.32 -32.80
C SER A 105 16.82 0.24 -31.76
N SER A 106 15.67 0.87 -32.01
CA SER A 106 14.54 0.81 -31.08
C SER A 106 13.97 -0.60 -31.00
N PHE A 107 13.90 -1.32 -32.12
CA PHE A 107 13.50 -2.73 -32.13
C PHE A 107 14.46 -3.61 -31.32
N LEU A 108 15.78 -3.43 -31.46
CA LEU A 108 16.76 -4.17 -30.67
C LEU A 108 16.67 -3.85 -29.17
N LEU A 109 16.48 -2.58 -28.81
CA LEU A 109 16.29 -2.19 -27.40
C LEU A 109 15.02 -2.80 -26.82
N ASP A 110 13.91 -2.74 -27.55
CA ASP A 110 12.64 -3.33 -27.14
C ASP A 110 12.74 -4.86 -26.99
N THR A 111 13.35 -5.56 -27.94
CA THR A 111 13.57 -7.01 -27.82
C THR A 111 14.48 -7.39 -26.65
N CYS A 112 15.52 -6.60 -26.36
CA CYS A 112 16.36 -6.81 -25.19
C CYS A 112 15.56 -6.62 -23.90
N GLN A 113 14.81 -5.52 -23.80
CA GLN A 113 13.98 -5.22 -22.65
C GLN A 113 12.92 -6.31 -22.43
N ARG A 114 12.22 -6.75 -23.48
CA ARG A 114 11.26 -7.87 -23.42
C ARG A 114 11.91 -9.16 -22.91
N LYS A 115 13.12 -9.47 -23.36
CA LYS A 115 13.85 -10.67 -22.92
C LYS A 115 14.26 -10.59 -21.45
N GLU A 116 14.72 -9.44 -21.00
CA GLU A 116 15.05 -9.20 -19.58
C GLU A 116 13.82 -9.37 -18.69
N MET A 117 12.69 -8.82 -19.12
CA MET A 117 11.40 -8.96 -18.45
C MET A 117 10.96 -10.43 -18.35
N GLU A 118 11.10 -11.20 -19.43
CA GLU A 118 10.76 -12.62 -19.44
C GLU A 118 11.66 -13.44 -18.51
N VAL A 119 12.96 -13.13 -18.45
CA VAL A 119 13.89 -13.75 -17.50
C VAL A 119 13.49 -13.42 -16.06
N ARG A 120 13.08 -12.18 -15.78
CA ARG A 120 12.62 -11.77 -14.45
C ARG A 120 11.32 -12.48 -14.08
N ARG A 121 10.36 -12.53 -14.99
CA ARG A 121 9.09 -13.26 -14.85
C ARG A 121 9.32 -14.72 -14.43
N LEU A 122 10.19 -15.43 -15.15
CA LEU A 122 10.52 -16.83 -14.87
C LEU A 122 11.23 -17.02 -13.53
N LYS A 123 12.08 -16.07 -13.12
CA LYS A 123 12.74 -16.12 -11.79
C LYS A 123 11.72 -15.92 -10.66
N GLU A 124 10.84 -14.94 -10.79
CA GLU A 124 9.77 -14.68 -9.83
C GLU A 124 8.85 -15.90 -9.73
N GLN A 125 8.40 -16.46 -10.86
CA GLN A 125 7.58 -17.67 -10.89
C GLN A 125 8.26 -18.85 -10.17
N LYS A 126 9.53 -19.12 -10.46
CA LYS A 126 10.28 -20.19 -9.78
C LYS A 126 10.45 -19.94 -8.27
N MET A 127 10.63 -18.68 -7.87
CA MET A 127 10.72 -18.31 -6.47
C MET A 127 9.39 -18.58 -5.75
N TRP A 128 8.27 -18.23 -6.39
CA TRP A 128 6.92 -18.50 -5.91
C TRP A 128 6.63 -20.00 -5.85
N GLU A 129 6.93 -20.77 -6.90
CA GLU A 129 6.80 -22.23 -6.91
C GLU A 129 7.62 -22.87 -5.78
N SER A 130 8.86 -22.41 -5.57
CA SER A 130 9.71 -22.91 -4.49
C SER A 130 9.22 -22.52 -3.09
N PHE A 131 8.62 -21.33 -2.92
CA PHE A 131 8.06 -20.89 -1.64
C PHE A 131 6.75 -21.63 -1.32
N ASN A 132 5.86 -21.75 -2.31
CA ASN A 132 4.61 -22.47 -2.20
C ASN A 132 4.85 -23.95 -1.92
N ALA A 133 5.79 -24.63 -2.60
CA ALA A 133 6.11 -26.03 -2.33
C ALA A 133 6.57 -26.29 -0.87
N VAL A 134 7.22 -25.32 -0.23
CA VAL A 134 7.63 -25.41 1.18
C VAL A 134 6.44 -25.17 2.11
N ASN A 135 5.62 -24.15 1.82
CA ASN A 135 4.45 -23.80 2.62
C ASN A 135 3.33 -24.85 2.51
N GLU A 136 3.06 -25.34 1.30
CA GLU A 136 2.12 -26.41 0.98
C GLU A 136 2.49 -27.70 1.71
N ARG A 137 3.78 -28.06 1.78
CA ARG A 137 4.22 -29.23 2.56
C ARG A 137 4.04 -29.07 4.07
N GLN A 138 4.07 -27.83 4.58
CA GLN A 138 3.82 -27.54 5.99
C GLN A 138 2.32 -27.50 6.29
N GLU A 139 1.54 -26.92 5.39
CA GLU A 139 0.09 -26.85 5.48
C GLU A 139 -0.52 -28.23 5.33
N GLN A 140 -0.06 -29.05 4.38
CA GLN A 140 -0.48 -30.46 4.24
C GLN A 140 -0.25 -31.24 5.53
N LYS A 141 0.82 -30.97 6.27
CA LYS A 141 1.07 -31.59 7.58
C LYS A 141 0.19 -31.04 8.70
N ARG A 142 -0.21 -29.77 8.64
CA ARG A 142 -1.20 -29.19 9.57
C ARG A 142 -2.59 -29.75 9.29
N ILE A 143 -2.98 -29.79 8.02
CA ILE A 143 -4.23 -30.35 7.49
C ILE A 143 -4.28 -31.84 7.82
N GLU A 144 -3.29 -32.65 7.46
CA GLU A 144 -3.25 -34.08 7.80
C GLU A 144 -3.43 -34.32 9.31
N LYS A 145 -2.89 -33.45 10.16
CA LYS A 145 -3.06 -33.49 11.62
C LYS A 145 -4.44 -33.01 12.10
N LEU A 146 -5.14 -32.19 11.32
CA LEU A 146 -6.46 -31.64 11.64
C LEU A 146 -7.60 -32.53 11.11
N TYR A 147 -7.38 -33.20 9.98
CA TYR A 147 -8.32 -34.09 9.27
C TYR A 147 -8.24 -35.56 9.70
N GLU A 148 -7.45 -35.86 10.73
CA GLU A 148 -7.50 -37.19 11.38
C GLU A 148 -8.83 -37.41 12.14
N ASP A 149 -9.70 -36.39 12.28
CA ASP A 149 -10.95 -36.50 13.05
C ASP A 149 -12.24 -35.87 12.46
N ASP A 150 -12.26 -35.27 11.26
CA ASP A 150 -13.53 -34.90 10.61
C ASP A 150 -13.41 -34.74 9.09
N ILE A 151 -14.39 -35.26 8.37
CA ILE A 151 -14.55 -35.13 6.91
C ILE A 151 -15.14 -33.75 6.62
N VAL A 152 -14.43 -32.90 5.89
CA VAL A 152 -14.93 -31.58 5.46
C VAL A 152 -15.18 -31.59 3.95
N GLU A 153 -16.33 -31.05 3.55
CA GLU A 153 -16.76 -30.83 2.18
C GLU A 153 -15.72 -30.01 1.37
N GLU A 154 -15.50 -30.41 0.12
CA GLU A 154 -14.68 -29.68 -0.84
C GLU A 154 -15.35 -28.34 -1.15
N GLU A 155 -14.71 -27.22 -0.77
CA GLU A 155 -15.04 -25.91 -1.33
C GLU A 155 -14.70 -25.91 -2.82
N GLU A 156 -15.71 -25.67 -3.67
CA GLU A 156 -15.54 -25.54 -5.11
C GLU A 156 -14.56 -24.38 -5.40
N GLU A 157 -13.39 -24.69 -5.96
CA GLU A 157 -12.47 -23.68 -6.49
C GLU A 157 -13.21 -22.88 -7.58
N GLU A 158 -13.52 -21.61 -7.29
CA GLU A 158 -14.15 -20.70 -8.26
C GLU A 158 -13.31 -20.66 -9.54
N ASP A 159 -13.90 -21.11 -10.66
CA ASP A 159 -13.23 -21.25 -11.94
C ASP A 159 -12.80 -19.89 -12.49
N THR A 160 -11.57 -19.49 -12.13
CA THR A 160 -10.92 -18.25 -12.55
C THR A 160 -10.83 -18.10 -14.07
N THR A 161 -11.18 -19.11 -14.88
CA THR A 161 -11.18 -19.01 -16.35
C THR A 161 -12.34 -18.20 -16.91
N LEU A 162 -13.42 -17.95 -16.15
CA LEU A 162 -14.61 -17.23 -16.63
C LEU A 162 -14.54 -15.70 -16.52
N LEU A 163 -13.51 -15.16 -15.90
CA LEU A 163 -13.38 -13.72 -15.67
C LEU A 163 -13.05 -12.95 -16.96
N SER A 164 -13.73 -11.82 -17.16
CA SER A 164 -13.42 -10.82 -18.17
C SER A 164 -12.02 -10.24 -17.98
N VAL A 165 -11.41 -9.73 -19.05
CA VAL A 165 -10.10 -9.05 -18.99
C VAL A 165 -10.13 -7.87 -18.00
N ASP A 166 -11.24 -7.14 -17.94
CA ASP A 166 -11.37 -6.01 -17.01
C ASP A 166 -11.48 -6.47 -15.55
N GLU A 167 -12.17 -7.58 -15.28
CA GLU A 167 -12.26 -8.17 -13.93
C GLU A 167 -10.90 -8.67 -13.47
N ARG A 168 -10.12 -9.29 -14.37
CA ARG A 168 -8.75 -9.71 -14.08
C ARG A 168 -7.81 -8.52 -13.85
N ARG A 169 -8.00 -7.42 -14.59
CA ARG A 169 -7.28 -6.16 -14.34
C ARG A 169 -7.57 -5.67 -12.93
N GLN A 170 -8.83 -5.70 -12.51
CA GLN A 170 -9.21 -5.30 -11.16
C GLN A 170 -8.55 -6.19 -10.09
N GLN A 171 -8.54 -7.51 -10.28
CA GLN A 171 -7.86 -8.43 -9.36
C GLN A 171 -6.35 -8.14 -9.24
N LEU A 172 -5.69 -7.84 -10.35
CA LEU A 172 -4.29 -7.44 -10.35
C LEU A 172 -4.08 -6.15 -9.53
N ILE A 173 -4.93 -5.15 -9.75
CA ILE A 173 -4.89 -3.87 -9.02
C ILE A 173 -5.06 -4.13 -7.52
N ASP A 174 -6.02 -4.98 -7.13
CA ASP A 174 -6.29 -5.30 -5.73
C ASP A 174 -5.07 -5.93 -5.05
N ILE A 175 -4.44 -6.93 -5.69
CA ILE A 175 -3.23 -7.57 -5.14
C ILE A 175 -2.07 -6.58 -5.06
N MET A 176 -1.88 -5.75 -6.10
CA MET A 176 -0.84 -4.73 -6.08
C MET A 176 -1.11 -3.63 -5.05
N SER A 177 -2.38 -3.36 -4.71
CA SER A 177 -2.77 -2.46 -3.63
C SER A 177 -2.40 -3.03 -2.26
N LEU A 178 -2.60 -4.34 -2.04
CA LEU A 178 -2.20 -5.02 -0.81
C LEU A 178 -0.68 -5.01 -0.65
N ASN A 179 0.05 -5.31 -1.73
CA ASN A 179 1.52 -5.22 -1.74
C ASN A 179 2.00 -3.80 -1.44
N PHE A 180 1.31 -2.79 -1.97
CA PHE A 180 1.62 -1.40 -1.69
C PHE A 180 1.47 -1.07 -0.21
N LEU A 181 0.36 -1.45 0.41
CA LEU A 181 0.10 -1.19 1.83
C LEU A 181 1.09 -1.94 2.73
N ALA A 182 1.46 -3.18 2.35
CA ALA A 182 2.46 -3.98 3.04
C ALA A 182 3.87 -3.37 2.99
N GLY A 183 4.16 -2.50 2.01
CA GLY A 183 5.49 -1.93 1.82
C GLY A 183 6.42 -2.76 0.95
N ASN A 184 5.88 -3.71 0.19
CA ASN A 184 6.67 -4.69 -0.58
C ASN A 184 7.23 -4.11 -1.89
N ASP A 185 6.94 -2.85 -2.21
CA ASP A 185 7.30 -2.21 -3.47
C ASP A 185 8.34 -1.08 -3.30
N SER A 186 9.26 -1.23 -2.35
CA SER A 186 10.21 -0.18 -1.97
C SER A 186 11.21 0.20 -3.06
N CYS A 187 11.37 -0.64 -4.09
CA CYS A 187 12.21 -0.37 -5.25
C CYS A 187 11.58 0.62 -6.23
N TYR A 188 10.27 0.84 -6.18
CA TYR A 188 9.56 1.78 -7.04
C TYR A 188 8.87 2.90 -6.25
N VAL A 189 8.58 2.65 -4.96
CA VAL A 189 7.89 3.59 -4.07
C VAL A 189 8.79 3.98 -2.90
N SER A 190 8.98 5.28 -2.70
CA SER A 190 9.60 5.80 -1.49
C SER A 190 8.60 5.82 -0.33
N TYR A 191 8.49 4.70 0.40
CA TYR A 191 7.63 4.62 1.57
C TYR A 191 8.07 5.54 2.70
N GLU A 192 9.37 5.82 2.84
CA GLU A 192 9.86 6.76 3.85
C GLU A 192 9.27 8.16 3.66
N ALA A 193 9.16 8.62 2.41
CA ALA A 193 8.53 9.90 2.10
C ALA A 193 7.03 9.89 2.41
N ILE A 194 6.33 8.81 2.06
CA ILE A 194 4.88 8.65 2.32
C ILE A 194 4.60 8.56 3.82
N ASP A 195 5.40 7.80 4.54
CA ASP A 195 5.22 7.55 5.97
C ASP A 195 5.51 8.80 6.81
N ALA A 196 6.36 9.72 6.31
CA ALA A 196 6.67 11.00 6.94
C ALA A 196 5.74 12.15 6.51
N ASP A 197 4.90 11.96 5.49
CA ASP A 197 4.03 13.01 4.96
C ASP A 197 2.76 13.19 5.82
N GLU A 198 2.78 14.21 6.68
CA GLU A 198 1.65 14.59 7.53
C GLU A 198 0.44 15.11 6.74
N SER A 199 0.62 15.59 5.49
CA SER A 199 -0.51 16.04 4.66
C SER A 199 -1.43 14.90 4.25
N LEU A 200 -0.95 13.66 4.34
CA LEU A 200 -1.74 12.46 4.12
C LEU A 200 -2.58 12.08 5.35
N ASP A 201 -2.48 12.76 6.48
CA ASP A 201 -3.38 12.55 7.62
C ASP A 201 -4.76 13.18 7.34
N ASP A 202 -5.84 12.48 7.67
CA ASP A 202 -7.22 12.98 7.52
C ASP A 202 -7.71 13.64 8.80
N TYR A 203 -7.16 14.81 9.13
CA TYR A 203 -7.59 15.52 10.34
C TYR A 203 -9.08 15.90 10.31
N ASP A 204 -9.63 16.16 9.12
CA ASP A 204 -11.05 16.50 8.96
C ASP A 204 -11.95 15.30 9.26
N GLU A 205 -11.61 14.11 8.74
CA GLU A 205 -12.34 12.87 9.05
C GLU A 205 -12.19 12.49 10.52
N ILE A 206 -10.98 12.61 11.10
CA ILE A 206 -10.76 12.36 12.53
C ILE A 206 -11.60 13.28 13.40
N ASN A 207 -11.72 14.56 13.04
CA ASN A 207 -12.54 15.51 13.79
C ASN A 207 -14.04 15.15 13.69
N ARG A 208 -14.53 14.79 12.50
CA ARG A 208 -15.92 14.34 12.32
C ARG A 208 -16.20 13.07 13.12
N ASP A 209 -15.32 12.08 13.09
CA ASP A 209 -15.48 10.84 13.86
C ASP A 209 -15.49 11.13 15.38
N ALA A 210 -14.68 12.10 15.83
CA ALA A 210 -14.66 12.53 17.22
C ALA A 210 -15.96 13.26 17.63
N GLU A 211 -16.48 14.12 16.76
CA GLU A 211 -17.78 14.78 16.94
C GLU A 211 -18.92 13.76 16.98
N ASP A 212 -18.99 12.84 16.02
CA ASP A 212 -20.02 11.79 15.96
C ASP A 212 -20.02 10.92 17.22
N LYS A 213 -18.82 10.57 17.73
CA LYS A 213 -18.69 9.84 18.99
C LYS A 213 -19.21 10.65 20.18
N TYR A 214 -18.89 11.94 20.26
CA TYR A 214 -19.38 12.83 21.31
C TYR A 214 -20.92 12.91 21.32
N PHE A 215 -21.56 13.04 20.16
CA PHE A 215 -23.02 13.08 20.06
C PHE A 215 -23.70 11.74 20.28
N ALA A 216 -23.04 10.62 19.96
CA ALA A 216 -23.58 9.28 20.21
C ALA A 216 -23.59 8.93 21.71
N GLU A 217 -22.60 9.39 22.48
CA GLU A 217 -22.50 9.16 23.93
C GLU A 217 -23.55 9.96 24.72
N ASP A 218 -23.93 11.16 24.25
CA ASP A 218 -24.97 12.01 24.87
C ASP A 218 -26.42 11.54 24.57
N ASN A 219 -26.62 10.66 23.57
CA ASN A 219 -27.93 10.14 23.17
C ASN A 219 -28.30 8.78 23.81
N VAL A 220 -27.50 8.29 24.76
CA VAL A 220 -27.82 7.08 25.54
C VAL A 220 -28.55 7.50 26.82
N TYR A 221 -29.87 7.67 26.72
CA TYR A 221 -30.80 7.80 27.85
C TYR A 221 -31.82 6.66 27.87
#